data_AF-A0A7J5EHC3-F1
#
_entry.id   AF-A0A7J5EHC3-F1
#
_cell.length_a   1.000
_cell.length_b   1.000
_cell.length_c   1.000
_cell.angle_alpha   90.00
_cell.angle_beta   90.00
_cell.angle_gamma   90.00
#
_symmetry.space_group_name_H-M   'P 1'
#
loop_
_entity.id
_entity.type
_entity.pdbx_description
1 polymer ?
#
loop_
_entity_poly.entity_id
_entity_poly.type
_entity_poly.pdbx_seq_one_letter_code
_entity_poly.pdbx_strand_id
1 'polypeptide(L)'
;MAGAAALVLGGAAAATVLAPKPEIDGKKIAILEQQVIELQNALADAERDRNILIARVEEAQGDREKIARLVDELVVKTQRIQELETELQTIAKKLPRPLPPPPKPRLRDDGGVSQKLIGDGVNLQLERFAGCMREWDERSPGTAATVVIGFAIDPEGHVRDASTTGLDDRIVPQCLATAVSAIKFPISQRVTRVNVEVKYIEGQTRVATSRLGTEDAPPRIDD
;
A
#
# COMPACT_ATOMS: atom_id res chain seq x y z
N MET A 1 -8.70 -3.78 68.32
CA MET A 1 -10.10 -3.95 67.92
C MET A 1 -10.16 -3.95 66.41
N ALA A 2 -10.77 -5.00 65.86
CA ALA A 2 -10.93 -5.25 64.44
C ALA A 2 -12.00 -4.34 63.81
N GLY A 3 -11.94 -4.18 62.49
CA GLY A 3 -13.01 -3.56 61.69
C GLY A 3 -12.63 -3.45 60.22
N ALA A 4 -12.79 -4.55 59.48
CA ALA A 4 -12.52 -4.66 58.05
C ALA A 4 -13.56 -3.91 57.21
N ALA A 5 -13.11 -3.16 56.21
CA ALA A 5 -13.96 -2.55 55.19
C ALA A 5 -14.19 -3.55 54.04
N ALA A 6 -15.45 -3.97 53.86
CA ALA A 6 -15.88 -4.79 52.74
C ALA A 6 -16.20 -3.90 51.52
N LEU A 7 -15.42 -4.05 50.45
CA LEU A 7 -15.68 -3.46 49.14
C LEU A 7 -16.53 -4.44 48.33
N VAL A 8 -17.81 -4.11 48.14
CA VAL A 8 -18.73 -4.87 47.30
C VAL A 8 -18.50 -4.48 45.84
N LEU A 9 -18.03 -5.46 45.06
CA LEU A 9 -17.92 -5.44 43.60
C LEU A 9 -19.32 -5.38 42.97
N GLY A 10 -19.72 -4.21 42.48
CA GLY A 10 -20.87 -4.07 41.58
C GLY A 10 -20.45 -4.41 40.14
N GLY A 11 -20.74 -5.64 39.72
CA GLY A 11 -20.54 -6.08 38.34
C GLY A 11 -21.54 -5.44 37.38
N ALA A 12 -21.06 -4.74 36.37
CA ALA A 12 -21.87 -4.29 35.24
C ALA A 12 -22.06 -5.47 34.28
N ALA A 13 -23.25 -6.07 34.28
CA ALA A 13 -23.67 -6.98 33.23
C ALA A 13 -23.93 -6.16 31.96
N ALA A 14 -23.02 -6.25 30.98
CA ALA A 14 -23.28 -5.75 29.64
C ALA A 14 -24.31 -6.66 28.97
N ALA A 15 -25.58 -6.24 28.99
CA ALA A 15 -26.62 -6.85 28.17
C ALA A 15 -26.30 -6.58 26.70
N THR A 16 -25.70 -7.55 26.02
CA THR A 16 -25.58 -7.57 24.57
C THR A 16 -26.98 -7.77 23.99
N VAL A 17 -27.66 -6.65 23.73
CA VAL A 17 -28.81 -6.65 22.82
C VAL A 17 -28.28 -7.13 21.47
N LEU A 18 -28.62 -8.37 21.13
CA LEU A 18 -28.49 -8.94 19.79
C LEU A 18 -29.35 -8.09 18.85
N ALA A 19 -28.77 -7.00 18.36
CA ALA A 19 -29.30 -6.31 17.20
C ALA A 19 -29.25 -7.31 16.03
N PRO A 20 -30.35 -7.49 15.27
CA PRO A 20 -30.32 -8.30 14.07
C PRO A 20 -29.24 -7.76 13.14
N LYS A 21 -28.30 -8.64 12.76
CA LYS A 21 -27.26 -8.36 11.77
C LYS A 21 -27.98 -7.83 10.52
N PRO A 22 -27.71 -6.60 10.04
CA PRO A 22 -28.30 -6.15 8.79
C PRO A 22 -27.86 -7.14 7.72
N GLU A 23 -28.83 -7.78 7.08
CA GLU A 23 -28.60 -8.63 5.93
C GLU A 23 -28.17 -7.70 4.80
N ILE A 24 -26.86 -7.53 4.69
CA ILE A 24 -26.24 -6.71 3.67
C ILE A 24 -26.46 -7.44 2.34
N ASP A 25 -27.34 -6.89 1.52
CA ASP A 25 -27.64 -7.38 0.17
C ASP A 25 -26.38 -7.26 -0.70
N GLY A 26 -25.59 -8.33 -0.75
CA GLY A 26 -24.28 -8.36 -1.41
C GLY A 26 -24.33 -8.01 -2.90
N LYS A 27 -25.50 -8.20 -3.55
CA LYS A 27 -25.71 -7.76 -4.94
C LYS A 27 -25.76 -6.24 -5.05
N LYS A 28 -26.40 -5.55 -4.11
CA LYS A 28 -26.44 -4.07 -4.08
C LYS A 28 -25.06 -3.48 -3.78
N ILE A 29 -24.26 -4.12 -2.94
CA ILE A 29 -22.89 -3.68 -2.69
C ILE A 29 -22.03 -3.82 -3.94
N ALA A 30 -22.06 -4.98 -4.60
CA ALA A 30 -21.27 -5.17 -5.83
C ALA A 30 -21.63 -4.14 -6.92
N ILE A 31 -22.91 -3.78 -7.03
CA ILE A 31 -23.36 -2.72 -7.97
C ILE A 31 -22.81 -1.35 -7.56
N LEU A 32 -22.86 -0.99 -6.28
CA LEU A 32 -22.34 0.29 -5.79
C LEU A 32 -20.80 0.37 -5.90
N GLU A 33 -20.09 -0.73 -5.66
CA GLU A 33 -18.63 -0.82 -5.83
C GLU A 33 -18.24 -0.64 -7.31
N GLN A 34 -18.96 -1.29 -8.22
CA GLN A 34 -18.77 -1.10 -9.65
C GLN A 34 -19.01 0.36 -10.09
N GLN A 35 -20.05 1.00 -9.56
CA GLN A 35 -20.31 2.43 -9.81
C GLN A 35 -19.21 3.34 -9.28
N VAL A 36 -18.60 3.02 -8.13
CA VAL A 36 -17.45 3.78 -7.63
C VAL A 36 -16.27 3.69 -8.58
N ILE A 37 -15.96 2.50 -9.09
CA ILE A 37 -14.86 2.30 -10.06
C ILE A 37 -15.11 3.11 -11.33
N GLU A 38 -16.33 3.08 -11.86
CA GLU A 38 -16.71 3.84 -13.06
C GLU A 38 -16.58 5.35 -12.86
N LEU A 39 -17.05 5.88 -11.72
CA LEU A 39 -16.94 7.29 -11.39
C LEU A 39 -15.49 7.73 -11.13
N GLN A 40 -14.67 6.87 -10.50
CA GLN A 40 -13.24 7.13 -10.30
C GLN A 40 -12.48 7.22 -11.63
N ASN A 41 -12.78 6.33 -12.57
CA ASN A 41 -12.21 6.39 -13.92
C ASN A 41 -12.64 7.67 -14.64
N ALA A 42 -13.93 8.01 -14.59
CA ALA A 42 -14.45 9.24 -15.19
C ALA A 42 -13.85 10.52 -14.58
N LEU A 43 -13.61 10.52 -13.26
CA LEU A 43 -12.92 11.61 -12.57
C LEU A 43 -11.47 11.75 -13.07
N ALA A 44 -10.73 10.63 -13.14
CA ALA A 44 -9.35 10.63 -13.63
C ALA A 44 -9.24 11.09 -15.10
N ASP A 45 -10.20 10.73 -15.94
CA ASP A 45 -10.29 11.23 -17.33
C ASP A 45 -10.55 12.74 -17.36
N ALA A 46 -11.50 13.24 -16.55
CA ALA A 46 -11.83 14.66 -16.49
C ALA A 46 -10.66 15.52 -15.97
N GLU A 47 -9.90 15.02 -14.99
CA GLU A 47 -8.70 15.67 -14.48
C GLU A 47 -7.58 15.73 -15.52
N ARG A 48 -7.37 14.65 -16.28
CA ARG A 48 -6.43 14.64 -17.41
C ARG A 48 -6.79 15.68 -18.45
N ASP A 49 -8.05 15.74 -18.85
CA ASP A 49 -8.53 16.73 -19.81
C ASP A 49 -8.36 18.16 -19.31
N ARG A 50 -8.66 18.43 -18.03
CA ARG A 50 -8.44 19.74 -17.40
C ARG A 50 -6.98 20.15 -17.49
N ASN A 51 -6.06 19.25 -17.17
CA ASN A 51 -4.62 19.54 -17.21
C ASN A 51 -4.14 19.82 -18.65
N ILE A 52 -4.69 19.13 -19.64
CA ILE A 52 -4.42 19.42 -21.07
C ILE A 52 -4.94 20.82 -21.45
N LEU A 53 -6.12 21.22 -20.98
CA LEU A 53 -6.65 22.56 -21.25
C LEU A 53 -5.81 23.66 -20.60
N ILE A 54 -5.31 23.45 -19.38
CA ILE A 54 -4.39 24.38 -18.71
C ILE A 54 -3.15 24.59 -19.58
N ALA A 55 -2.50 23.51 -20.02
CA ALA A 55 -1.32 23.59 -20.88
C ALA A 55 -1.63 24.34 -22.20
N ARG A 56 -2.80 24.09 -22.80
CA ARG A 56 -3.24 24.80 -24.03
C ARG A 56 -3.50 26.29 -23.81
N VAL A 57 -3.98 26.69 -22.63
CA VAL A 57 -4.14 28.11 -22.27
C VAL A 57 -2.78 28.78 -22.15
N GLU A 58 -1.81 28.11 -21.54
CA GLU A 58 -0.43 28.61 -21.41
C GLU A 58 0.27 28.74 -22.77
N GLU A 59 0.02 27.80 -23.70
CA GLU A 59 0.53 27.81 -25.07
C GLU A 59 -0.13 28.85 -25.99
N ALA A 60 -1.37 29.28 -25.71
CA ALA A 60 -2.13 30.18 -26.57
C ALA A 60 -1.64 31.65 -26.58
N GLN A 61 -0.45 31.92 -26.05
CA GLN A 61 0.20 33.23 -25.86
C GLN A 61 -0.31 34.34 -26.82
N GLY A 62 -1.16 35.22 -26.31
CA GLY A 62 -1.60 36.45 -26.99
C GLY A 62 -2.90 36.36 -27.79
N ASP A 63 -3.44 35.17 -28.05
CA ASP A 63 -4.75 35.02 -28.71
C ASP A 63 -5.88 35.07 -27.67
N ARG A 64 -6.41 36.28 -27.45
CA ARG A 64 -7.47 36.54 -26.46
C ARG A 64 -8.75 35.75 -26.71
N GLU A 65 -9.13 35.51 -27.96
CA GLU A 65 -10.34 34.74 -28.27
C GLU A 65 -10.15 33.25 -27.98
N LYS A 66 -8.98 32.71 -28.33
CA LYS A 66 -8.64 31.31 -28.03
C LYS A 66 -8.51 31.07 -26.52
N ILE A 67 -7.89 32.00 -25.79
CA ILE A 67 -7.79 31.93 -24.33
C ILE A 67 -9.19 31.96 -23.69
N ALA A 68 -10.07 32.88 -24.13
CA ALA A 68 -11.42 32.96 -23.58
C ALA A 68 -12.21 31.65 -23.75
N ARG A 69 -12.15 31.02 -24.93
CA ARG A 69 -12.82 29.73 -25.18
C ARG A 69 -12.26 28.59 -24.33
N LEU A 70 -10.94 28.51 -24.19
CA LEU A 70 -10.29 27.47 -23.39
C LEU A 70 -10.59 27.65 -21.89
N VAL A 71 -10.69 28.90 -21.42
CA VAL A 71 -11.10 29.19 -20.03
C VAL A 71 -12.55 28.78 -19.78
N ASP A 72 -13.47 29.08 -20.71
CA ASP A 72 -14.87 28.64 -20.59
C ASP A 72 -14.98 27.11 -20.54
N GLU A 73 -14.23 26.40 -21.41
CA GLU A 73 -14.17 24.94 -21.39
C GLU A 73 -13.59 24.38 -20.08
N LEU A 74 -12.58 25.06 -19.52
CA LEU A 74 -11.98 24.70 -18.25
C LEU A 74 -12.93 24.89 -17.07
N VAL A 75 -13.75 25.94 -17.08
CA VAL A 75 -14.80 26.16 -16.07
C VAL A 75 -15.82 25.03 -16.11
N VAL A 76 -16.29 24.64 -17.30
CA VAL A 76 -17.22 23.52 -17.48
C VAL A 76 -16.63 22.22 -16.97
N LYS A 77 -15.37 21.89 -17.32
CA LYS A 77 -14.72 20.65 -16.84
C LYS A 77 -14.47 20.67 -15.33
N THR A 78 -14.12 21.82 -14.76
CA THR A 78 -13.95 21.97 -13.30
C THR A 78 -15.26 21.74 -12.56
N GLN A 79 -16.38 22.25 -13.10
CA GLN A 79 -17.69 22.01 -12.52
C GLN A 79 -18.10 20.54 -12.60
N ARG A 80 -17.80 19.87 -13.72
CA ARG A 80 -18.05 18.42 -13.86
C ARG A 80 -17.26 17.59 -12.85
N ILE A 81 -16.02 17.96 -12.55
CA ILE A 81 -15.20 17.31 -11.50
C ILE A 81 -15.90 17.43 -10.14
N GLN A 82 -16.38 18.62 -9.77
CA GLN A 82 -17.09 18.84 -8.50
C GLN A 82 -18.38 18.02 -8.38
N GLU A 83 -19.12 17.86 -9.48
CA GLU A 83 -20.30 16.99 -9.55
C GLU A 83 -19.93 15.53 -9.30
N LEU A 84 -18.90 15.02 -10.00
CA LEU A 84 -18.43 13.64 -9.86
C LEU A 84 -17.92 13.36 -8.44
N GLU A 85 -17.20 14.30 -7.83
CA GLU A 85 -16.77 14.21 -6.43
C GLU A 85 -17.97 14.13 -5.47
N THR A 86 -19.01 14.92 -5.72
CA THR A 86 -20.24 14.92 -4.91
C THR A 86 -21.01 13.60 -5.05
N GLU A 87 -21.10 13.05 -6.26
CA GLU A 87 -21.69 11.74 -6.52
C GLU A 87 -20.91 10.63 -5.80
N LEU A 88 -19.58 10.65 -5.89
CA LEU A 88 -18.70 9.72 -5.17
C LEU A 88 -18.90 9.80 -3.66
N GLN A 89 -18.98 11.00 -3.08
CA GLN A 89 -19.27 11.16 -1.64
C GLN A 89 -20.65 10.62 -1.27
N THR A 90 -21.64 10.78 -2.15
CA THR A 90 -23.01 10.30 -1.92
C THR A 90 -23.06 8.77 -1.96
N ILE A 91 -22.35 8.14 -2.88
CA ILE A 91 -22.25 6.68 -2.97
C ILE A 91 -21.41 6.12 -1.81
N ALA A 92 -20.31 6.77 -1.44
CA ALA A 92 -19.48 6.39 -0.31
C ALA A 92 -20.25 6.37 1.02
N LYS A 93 -21.22 7.28 1.22
CA LYS A 93 -22.12 7.27 2.38
C LYS A 93 -23.11 6.09 2.40
N LYS A 94 -23.43 5.53 1.22
CA LYS A 94 -24.33 4.37 1.07
C LYS A 94 -23.61 3.04 1.20
N LEU A 95 -22.31 3.02 0.92
CA LEU A 95 -21.47 1.85 1.16
C LEU A 95 -21.32 1.63 2.68
N PRO A 96 -21.37 0.37 3.16
CA PRO A 96 -21.04 0.09 4.55
C PRO A 96 -19.60 0.56 4.82
N ARG A 97 -19.36 1.08 6.03
CA ARG A 97 -18.01 1.50 6.41
C ARG A 97 -17.07 0.31 6.24
N PRO A 98 -15.87 0.51 5.66
CA PRO A 98 -14.85 -0.52 5.63
C PRO A 98 -14.69 -1.08 7.04
N LEU A 99 -14.65 -2.41 7.15
CA LEU A 99 -14.29 -3.03 8.42
C LEU A 99 -12.97 -2.41 8.87
N PRO A 100 -12.82 -2.04 10.16
CA PRO A 100 -11.55 -1.54 10.66
C PRO A 100 -10.47 -2.55 10.27
N PRO A 101 -9.32 -2.08 9.75
CA PRO A 101 -8.25 -2.98 9.35
C PRO A 101 -7.91 -3.88 10.55
N PRO A 102 -7.65 -5.17 10.33
CA PRO A 102 -7.29 -6.06 11.41
C PRO A 102 -6.14 -5.43 12.22
N PRO A 103 -6.16 -5.55 13.56
CA PRO A 103 -5.09 -5.01 14.38
C PRO A 103 -3.75 -5.56 13.87
N LYS A 104 -2.78 -4.65 13.67
CA LYS A 104 -1.44 -5.03 13.17
C LYS A 104 -0.89 -6.16 14.06
N PRO A 105 -0.37 -7.26 13.47
CA PRO A 105 0.25 -8.33 14.24
C PRO A 105 1.32 -7.76 15.17
N ARG A 106 1.28 -8.15 16.46
CA ARG A 106 2.36 -7.81 17.39
C ARG A 106 3.58 -8.65 17.00
N LEU A 107 4.61 -7.98 16.50
CA LEU A 107 5.87 -8.62 16.16
C LEU A 107 6.58 -9.09 17.44
N ARG A 108 7.14 -10.30 17.39
CA ARG A 108 7.93 -10.88 18.47
C ARG A 108 9.39 -10.99 18.04
N ASP A 109 10.28 -10.98 19.03
CA ASP A 109 11.71 -11.07 18.76
C ASP A 109 12.20 -12.52 18.61
N ASP A 110 11.39 -13.51 19.00
CA ASP A 110 11.73 -14.93 19.00
C ASP A 110 11.23 -15.70 17.76
N GLY A 111 11.88 -16.83 17.47
CA GLY A 111 11.57 -17.71 16.33
C GLY A 111 11.88 -17.11 14.95
N GLY A 112 11.37 -17.78 13.89
CA GLY A 112 11.53 -17.33 12.51
C GLY A 112 12.95 -17.46 11.95
N VAL A 113 13.23 -16.73 10.88
CA VAL A 113 14.54 -16.67 10.23
C VAL A 113 15.41 -15.62 10.92
N SER A 114 16.68 -15.96 11.18
CA SER A 114 17.61 -15.06 11.87
C SER A 114 18.11 -13.94 10.95
N GLN A 115 18.50 -12.81 11.55
CA GLN A 115 19.08 -11.67 10.83
C GLN A 115 20.28 -12.08 9.95
N LYS A 116 21.11 -13.01 10.43
CA LYS A 116 22.25 -13.53 9.68
C LYS A 116 21.80 -14.24 8.41
N LEU A 117 20.86 -15.17 8.52
CA LEU A 117 20.32 -15.92 7.38
C LEU A 117 19.61 -15.01 6.37
N ILE A 118 18.92 -13.97 6.86
CA ILE A 118 18.35 -12.91 6.02
C ILE A 118 19.45 -12.20 5.24
N GLY A 119 20.52 -11.75 5.91
CA GLY A 119 21.67 -11.12 5.27
C GLY A 119 22.31 -12.02 4.20
N ASP A 120 22.55 -13.29 4.53
CA ASP A 120 23.15 -14.26 3.61
C ASP A 120 22.28 -14.46 2.36
N GLY A 121 20.96 -14.66 2.52
CA GLY A 121 20.02 -14.84 1.41
C GLY A 121 19.90 -13.60 0.51
N VAL A 122 19.89 -12.40 1.10
CA VAL A 122 19.83 -11.14 0.36
C VAL A 122 21.14 -10.86 -0.38
N ASN A 123 22.29 -11.17 0.22
CA ASN A 123 23.61 -11.00 -0.41
C ASN A 123 23.76 -11.84 -1.68
N LEU A 124 23.11 -13.01 -1.77
CA LEU A 124 23.08 -13.82 -3.00
C LEU A 124 22.37 -13.12 -4.17
N GLN A 125 21.53 -12.10 -3.90
CA GLN A 125 20.81 -11.34 -4.92
C GLN A 125 21.47 -9.98 -5.22
N LEU A 126 22.63 -9.67 -4.64
CA LEU A 126 23.26 -8.35 -4.76
C LEU A 126 23.49 -7.93 -6.22
N GLU A 127 23.97 -8.85 -7.07
CA GLU A 127 24.17 -8.60 -8.50
C GLU A 127 22.85 -8.30 -9.23
N ARG A 128 21.74 -8.95 -8.83
CA ARG A 128 20.42 -8.67 -9.43
C ARG A 128 19.92 -7.29 -9.03
N PHE A 129 20.07 -6.91 -7.75
CA PHE A 129 19.73 -5.56 -7.31
C PHE A 129 20.58 -4.51 -8.02
N ALA A 130 21.88 -4.76 -8.17
CA ALA A 130 22.78 -3.88 -8.90
C ALA A 130 22.38 -3.74 -10.38
N GLY A 131 21.92 -4.83 -11.01
CA GLY A 131 21.34 -4.81 -12.35
C GLY A 131 20.10 -3.90 -12.44
N CYS A 132 19.12 -4.10 -11.55
CA CYS A 132 17.91 -3.27 -11.51
C CYS A 132 18.24 -1.78 -11.34
N MET A 133 19.17 -1.44 -10.44
CA MET A 133 19.54 -0.05 -10.18
C MET A 133 20.39 0.57 -11.30
N ARG A 134 21.23 -0.21 -11.99
CA ARG A 134 22.01 0.26 -13.15
C ARG A 134 21.11 0.62 -14.32
N GLU A 135 20.12 -0.21 -14.64
CA GLU A 135 19.14 0.09 -15.68
C GLU A 135 18.34 1.37 -15.37
N TRP A 136 18.11 1.64 -14.09
CA TRP A 136 17.51 2.89 -13.65
C TRP A 136 18.45 4.09 -13.79
N ASP A 137 19.71 3.97 -13.37
CA ASP A 137 20.70 5.05 -13.51
C ASP A 137 20.94 5.42 -14.98
N GLU A 138 20.94 4.45 -15.91
CA GLU A 138 21.00 4.71 -17.35
C GLU A 138 19.86 5.63 -17.84
N ARG A 139 18.69 5.58 -17.19
CA ARG A 139 17.53 6.44 -17.47
C ARG A 139 17.51 7.71 -16.61
N SER A 140 18.29 7.78 -15.54
CA SER A 140 18.28 8.87 -14.55
C SER A 140 19.71 9.19 -14.05
N PRO A 141 20.64 9.52 -14.97
CA PRO A 141 22.06 9.53 -14.68
C PRO A 141 22.44 10.55 -13.60
N GLY A 142 23.29 10.13 -12.68
CA GLY A 142 23.83 10.99 -11.62
C GLY A 142 22.86 11.25 -10.45
N THR A 143 21.74 10.53 -10.41
CA THR A 143 20.76 10.63 -9.32
C THR A 143 21.02 9.55 -8.27
N ALA A 144 20.97 9.91 -7.00
CA ALA A 144 20.98 8.93 -5.92
C ALA A 144 19.55 8.45 -5.62
N ALA A 145 19.40 7.16 -5.31
CA ALA A 145 18.10 6.59 -4.93
C ALA A 145 18.22 5.71 -3.70
N THR A 146 17.14 5.65 -2.93
CA THR A 146 16.98 4.70 -1.82
C THR A 146 15.64 4.02 -1.96
N VAL A 147 15.65 2.69 -2.10
CA VAL A 147 14.45 1.85 -2.18
C VAL A 147 14.39 0.98 -0.93
N VAL A 148 13.22 0.90 -0.30
CA VAL A 148 12.96 -0.04 0.80
C VAL A 148 12.04 -1.13 0.30
N ILE A 149 12.49 -2.38 0.39
CA ILE A 149 11.73 -3.58 0.04
C ILE A 149 11.25 -4.23 1.33
N GLY A 150 9.94 -4.28 1.55
CA GLY A 150 9.31 -4.99 2.67
C GLY A 150 8.75 -6.32 2.21
N PHE A 151 9.00 -7.41 2.95
CA PHE A 151 8.42 -8.73 2.66
C PHE A 151 8.24 -9.58 3.92
N ALA A 152 7.52 -10.70 3.76
CA ALA A 152 7.36 -11.75 4.76
C ALA A 152 8.08 -13.03 4.30
N ILE A 153 8.68 -13.77 5.22
CA ILE A 153 9.17 -15.13 5.00
C ILE A 153 8.20 -16.07 5.71
N ASP A 154 7.58 -16.97 4.97
CA ASP A 154 6.66 -17.95 5.54
C ASP A 154 7.37 -19.11 6.28
N PRO A 155 6.64 -19.93 7.05
CA PRO A 155 7.21 -21.10 7.72
C PRO A 155 7.94 -22.05 6.79
N GLU A 156 7.49 -22.16 5.53
CA GLU A 156 8.08 -22.99 4.50
C GLU A 156 9.38 -22.40 3.91
N GLY A 157 9.72 -21.16 4.26
CA GLY A 157 10.94 -20.47 3.83
C GLY A 157 10.80 -19.69 2.52
N HIS A 158 9.58 -19.50 2.03
CA HIS A 158 9.30 -18.70 0.84
C HIS A 158 9.03 -17.24 1.18
N VAL A 159 9.44 -16.35 0.27
CA VAL A 159 9.16 -14.92 0.36
C VAL A 159 7.75 -14.64 -0.17
N ARG A 160 6.96 -13.88 0.60
CA ARG A 160 5.59 -13.42 0.29
C ARG A 160 5.45 -11.93 0.59
N ASP A 161 4.38 -11.32 0.08
CA ASP A 161 4.01 -9.92 0.31
C ASP A 161 5.14 -8.90 0.00
N ALA A 162 5.95 -9.18 -1.03
CA ALA A 162 7.03 -8.28 -1.42
C ALA A 162 6.45 -6.96 -1.94
N SER A 163 6.86 -5.86 -1.33
CA SER A 163 6.45 -4.50 -1.67
C SER A 163 7.64 -3.56 -1.60
N THR A 164 7.61 -2.47 -2.37
CA THR A 164 8.72 -1.51 -2.43
C THR A 164 8.23 -0.08 -2.23
N THR A 165 9.02 0.76 -1.58
CA THR A 165 8.78 2.20 -1.44
C THR A 165 10.08 2.98 -1.64
N GLY A 166 9.99 4.31 -1.85
CA GLY A 166 11.16 5.19 -1.91
C GLY A 166 11.64 5.59 -3.31
N LEU A 167 11.08 5.02 -4.37
CA LEU A 167 11.37 5.40 -5.75
C LEU A 167 10.09 5.43 -6.58
N ASP A 168 9.83 6.56 -7.23
CA ASP A 168 8.71 6.74 -8.16
C ASP A 168 9.10 6.26 -9.57
N ASP A 169 9.24 4.94 -9.72
CA ASP A 169 9.51 4.26 -10.98
C ASP A 169 8.68 2.97 -11.06
N ARG A 170 8.19 2.60 -12.23
CA ARG A 170 7.36 1.39 -12.38
C ARG A 170 8.15 0.08 -12.56
N ILE A 171 9.42 0.17 -13.00
CA ILE A 171 10.23 -0.97 -13.44
C ILE A 171 11.08 -1.49 -12.28
N VAL A 172 11.77 -0.59 -11.57
CA VAL A 172 12.70 -0.93 -10.48
C VAL A 172 12.00 -1.65 -9.33
N PRO A 173 10.88 -1.15 -8.77
CA PRO A 173 10.03 -1.89 -7.83
C PRO A 173 9.80 -3.35 -8.18
N GLN A 174 9.36 -3.61 -9.41
CA GLN A 174 9.02 -4.96 -9.87
C GLN A 174 10.27 -5.84 -10.02
N CYS A 175 11.36 -5.28 -10.54
CA CYS A 175 12.64 -5.97 -10.67
C CYS A 175 13.19 -6.40 -9.30
N LEU A 176 13.20 -5.48 -8.34
CA LEU A 176 13.66 -5.72 -6.96
C LEU A 176 12.75 -6.73 -6.23
N ALA A 177 11.43 -6.58 -6.35
CA ALA A 177 10.45 -7.52 -5.76
C ALA A 177 10.63 -8.94 -6.31
N THR A 178 10.89 -9.07 -7.62
CA THR A 178 11.15 -10.36 -8.26
C THR A 178 12.44 -11.01 -7.74
N ALA A 179 13.50 -10.21 -7.56
CA ALA A 179 14.78 -10.69 -7.03
C ALA A 179 14.65 -11.20 -5.58
N VAL A 180 13.94 -10.49 -4.70
CA VAL A 180 13.70 -10.99 -3.32
C VAL A 180 12.79 -12.22 -3.29
N SER A 181 11.79 -12.29 -4.18
CA SER A 181 10.85 -13.41 -4.24
C SER A 181 11.52 -14.74 -4.65
N ALA A 182 12.68 -14.67 -5.31
CA ALA A 182 13.45 -15.85 -5.69
C ALA A 182 14.29 -16.43 -4.52
N ILE A 183 14.40 -15.73 -3.39
CA ILE A 183 15.19 -16.19 -2.25
C ILE A 183 14.42 -17.31 -1.53
N LYS A 184 15.13 -18.40 -1.21
CA LYS A 184 14.64 -19.47 -0.36
C LYS A 184 15.38 -19.44 0.97
N PHE A 185 14.63 -19.35 2.05
CA PHE A 185 15.14 -19.39 3.41
C PHE A 185 14.94 -20.77 4.04
N PRO A 186 15.67 -21.10 5.12
CA PRO A 186 15.39 -22.30 5.90
C PRO A 186 13.98 -22.28 6.50
N ILE A 187 13.37 -23.46 6.59
CA ILE A 187 12.07 -23.67 7.23
C ILE A 187 12.12 -23.15 8.67
N SER A 188 11.04 -22.50 9.10
CA SER A 188 10.89 -21.97 10.46
C SER A 188 9.46 -22.18 10.97
N GLN A 189 9.22 -21.91 12.26
CA GLN A 189 7.89 -22.10 12.87
C GLN A 189 6.97 -20.88 12.76
N ARG A 190 7.50 -19.74 12.31
CA ARG A 190 6.82 -18.43 12.37
C ARG A 190 7.06 -17.65 11.09
N VAL A 191 6.14 -16.76 10.76
CA VAL A 191 6.37 -15.80 9.67
C VAL A 191 7.36 -14.74 10.14
N THR A 192 8.36 -14.40 9.32
CA THR A 192 9.37 -13.37 9.64
C THR A 192 9.17 -12.15 8.75
N ARG A 193 9.01 -10.97 9.34
CA ARG A 193 8.89 -9.70 8.59
C ARG A 193 10.26 -9.06 8.42
N VAL A 194 10.56 -8.62 7.20
CA VAL A 194 11.89 -8.14 6.81
C VAL A 194 11.77 -6.86 5.99
N ASN A 195 12.67 -5.92 6.24
CA ASN A 195 12.95 -4.80 5.35
C ASN A 195 14.37 -4.93 4.78
N VAL A 196 14.51 -4.58 3.49
CA VAL A 196 15.79 -4.47 2.80
C VAL A 196 15.88 -3.07 2.21
N GLU A 197 16.87 -2.30 2.66
CA GLU A 197 17.19 -0.99 2.11
C GLU A 197 18.24 -1.16 1.01
N VAL A 198 17.90 -0.73 -0.21
CA VAL A 198 18.78 -0.72 -1.37
C VAL A 198 19.10 0.73 -1.71
N LYS A 199 20.36 1.12 -1.55
CA LYS A 199 20.86 2.45 -1.88
C LYS A 199 21.68 2.40 -3.16
N TYR A 200 21.44 3.35 -4.06
CA TYR A 200 22.26 3.57 -5.23
C TYR A 200 22.89 4.96 -5.17
N ILE A 201 24.22 5.00 -5.06
CA ILE A 201 24.99 6.24 -4.91
C ILE A 201 26.27 6.08 -5.74
N GLU A 202 26.55 7.04 -6.62
CA GLU A 202 27.81 7.08 -7.41
C GLU A 202 28.11 5.78 -8.17
N GLY A 203 27.09 5.20 -8.81
CA GLY A 203 27.25 3.96 -9.57
C GLY A 203 27.31 2.68 -8.72
N GLN A 204 27.23 2.78 -7.39
CA GLN A 204 27.34 1.65 -6.48
C GLN A 204 26.00 1.32 -5.82
N THR A 205 25.67 0.02 -5.79
CA THR A 205 24.53 -0.50 -5.03
C THR A 205 24.99 -0.98 -3.65
N ARG A 206 24.33 -0.50 -2.60
CA ARG A 206 24.56 -0.91 -1.21
C ARG A 206 23.27 -1.44 -0.63
N VAL A 207 23.36 -2.52 0.14
CA VAL A 207 22.19 -3.20 0.69
C VAL A 207 22.34 -3.33 2.19
N ALA A 208 21.27 -2.99 2.92
CA ALA A 208 21.16 -3.22 4.35
C ALA A 208 19.87 -4.00 4.64
N THR A 209 19.95 -4.99 5.52
CA THR A 209 18.80 -5.82 5.89
C THR A 209 18.39 -5.56 7.32
N SER A 210 17.10 -5.64 7.61
CA SER A 210 16.54 -5.48 8.95
C SER A 210 15.40 -6.46 9.18
N ARG A 211 15.54 -7.31 10.19
CA ARG A 211 14.47 -8.15 10.72
C ARG A 211 13.57 -7.30 11.61
N LEU A 212 12.31 -7.16 11.23
CA LEU A 212 11.32 -6.40 11.98
C LEU A 212 10.73 -7.21 13.14
N GLY A 213 10.75 -8.54 13.02
CA GLY A 213 10.26 -9.49 14.03
C GLY A 213 9.46 -10.63 13.40
N THR A 214 8.72 -11.37 14.22
CA THR A 214 7.95 -12.54 13.79
C THR A 214 6.49 -12.47 14.19
N GLU A 215 5.65 -13.19 13.45
CA GLU A 215 4.22 -13.35 13.73
C GLU A 215 3.83 -14.84 13.66
N ASP A 216 2.72 -15.18 14.30
CA ASP A 216 2.19 -16.55 14.21
C ASP A 216 1.79 -16.82 12.76
N ALA A 217 2.08 -18.03 12.29
CA ALA A 217 1.61 -18.45 10.97
C ALA A 217 0.08 -18.44 10.96
N PRO A 218 -0.55 -17.93 9.87
CA PRO A 218 -2.00 -18.06 9.74
C PRO A 218 -2.39 -19.54 9.81
N PRO A 219 -3.56 -19.87 10.42
CA PRO A 219 -4.02 -21.24 10.50
C PRO A 219 -4.09 -21.84 9.09
N ARG A 220 -3.51 -23.04 8.93
CA ARG A 220 -3.65 -23.79 7.68
C ARG A 220 -5.14 -24.13 7.53
N ILE A 221 -5.72 -23.70 6.42
CA ILE A 221 -7.03 -24.19 5.99
C ILE A 221 -6.71 -25.51 5.31
N ASP A 222 -7.06 -26.62 5.94
CA ASP A 222 -6.96 -27.93 5.31
C ASP A 222 -8.03 -27.98 4.20
N ASP A 223 -7.59 -28.08 2.93
CA ASP A 223 -8.45 -28.27 1.75
C ASP A 223 -9.00 -29.70 1.66
#